data_AF-A0A3S9HRN7-F1
#
_entry.id   AF-A0A3S9HRN7-F1
#
_cell.length_a   1.000
_cell.length_b   1.000
_cell.length_c   1.000
_cell.angle_alpha   90.00
_cell.angle_beta   90.00
_cell.angle_gamma   90.00
#
_symmetry.space_group_name_H-M   'P 1'
#
loop_
_entity.id
_entity.type
_entity.pdbx_description
1 polymer ?
#
loop_
_entity_poly.entity_id
_entity_poly.type
_entity_poly.pdbx_seq_one_letter_code
_entity_poly.pdbx_strand_id
1 'polypeptide(L)' 'MTKLQVLTLLLALSAALNLGCASGIIAIYSGAGTASAILVGGGTVGGAMTLFLAGVGVYRR' A
#
# COMPACT_ATOMS: atom_id res chain seq x y z
N MET A 1 -11.84 -2.48 19.05
CA MET A 1 -11.86 -2.57 17.58
C MET A 1 -13.25 -3.00 17.15
N THR A 2 -13.98 -2.13 16.45
CA THR A 2 -15.30 -2.51 15.90
C THR A 2 -15.14 -3.34 14.62
N LYS A 3 -16.14 -4.17 14.25
CA LYS A 3 -16.09 -4.97 12.99
C LYS A 3 -15.75 -4.12 11.77
N LEU A 4 -16.30 -2.90 11.69
CA LEU A 4 -16.02 -1.95 10.61
C LEU A 4 -14.56 -1.50 10.58
N GLN A 5 -13.91 -1.31 11.73
CA GLN A 5 -12.48 -0.96 11.79
C GLN A 5 -11.59 -2.07 11.25
N VAL A 6 -11.94 -3.32 11.54
CA VAL A 6 -11.19 -4.48 11.01
C VAL A 6 -11.39 -4.60 9.50
N LEU A 7 -12.63 -4.46 9.01
CA LEU A 7 -12.93 -4.52 7.57
C LEU A 7 -12.25 -3.39 6.80
N THR A 8 -12.22 -2.17 7.34
CA THR A 8 -11.53 -1.03 6.71
C THR A 8 -10.01 -1.17 6.72
N LEU A 9 -9.42 -1.74 7.77
CA LEU A 9 -7.99 -2.09 7.80
C LEU A 9 -7.63 -3.15 6.76
N LEU A 10 -8.45 -4.20 6.64
CA LEU A 10 -8.27 -5.24 5.63
C LEU A 10 -8.42 -4.67 4.21
N LEU A 11 -9.38 -3.78 4.00
CA LEU A 11 -9.57 -3.09 2.72
C LEU A 11 -8.34 -2.22 2.38
N ALA A 12 -7.84 -1.44 3.33
CA ALA A 12 -6.65 -0.62 3.14
C ALA A 12 -5.41 -1.46 2.83
N LEU A 13 -5.22 -2.58 3.55
CA LEU A 13 -4.12 -3.50 3.31
C LEU A 13 -4.24 -4.15 1.92
N SER A 14 -5.44 -4.58 1.52
CA SER A 14 -5.68 -5.15 0.20
C SER A 14 -5.40 -4.15 -0.92
N ALA A 15 -5.84 -2.90 -0.77
CA ALA A 15 -5.55 -1.83 -1.73
C ALA A 15 -4.04 -1.56 -1.82
N ALA A 16 -3.35 -1.48 -0.68
CA ALA A 16 -1.90 -1.27 -0.64
C ALA A 16 -1.14 -2.39 -1.36
N LEU A 17 -1.51 -3.66 -1.13
CA LEU A 17 -0.91 -4.81 -1.81
C LEU A 17 -1.17 -4.82 -3.32
N ASN A 18 -2.38 -4.47 -3.76
CA ASN A 18 -2.69 -4.36 -5.19
C ASN A 18 -1.85 -3.26 -5.86
N LEU A 19 -1.73 -2.09 -5.23
CA LEU A 19 -0.87 -1.00 -5.72
C LEU A 19 0.61 -1.42 -5.72
N GLY A 20 1.05 -2.15 -4.70
CA GLY A 20 2.37 -2.77 -4.59
C GLY A 20 2.71 -3.67 -5.76
N CYS A 21 1.87 -4.67 -6.01
CA CYS A 21 2.03 -5.60 -7.12
C CYS A 21 1.98 -4.88 -8.47
N ALA A 22 1.00 -4.00 -8.70
CA ALA A 22 0.89 -3.26 -9.94
C ALA A 22 2.11 -2.38 -10.21
N SER A 23 2.57 -1.62 -9.21
CA SER A 23 3.75 -0.76 -9.35
C SER A 23 5.05 -1.54 -9.52
N GLY A 24 5.21 -2.68 -8.83
CA GLY A 24 6.34 -3.59 -9.04
C GLY A 24 6.35 -4.17 -10.46
N ILE A 25 5.20 -4.62 -10.96
CA ILE A 25 5.04 -5.11 -12.33
C ILE A 25 5.36 -4.01 -13.34
N ILE A 26 4.85 -2.80 -13.15
CA ILE A 26 5.14 -1.64 -14.00
C ILE A 26 6.64 -1.31 -13.99
N ALA A 27 7.30 -1.39 -12.83
CA ALA A 27 8.74 -1.16 -12.72
C ALA A 27 9.54 -2.20 -13.52
N ILE A 28 9.14 -3.49 -13.49
CA ILE A 28 9.75 -4.54 -14.32
C ILE A 28 9.55 -4.22 -15.80
N TYR A 29 8.32 -3.87 -16.21
CA TYR A 29 8.04 -3.49 -17.61
C TYR A 29 8.79 -2.23 -18.06
N SER A 30 9.12 -1.33 -17.14
CA SER A 30 9.93 -0.14 -17.40
C SER A 30 11.43 -0.43 -17.51
N GLY A 31 11.84 -1.70 -17.42
CA GLY A 31 13.24 -2.12 -17.51
C GLY A 31 14.02 -2.04 -16.19
N ALA A 32 13.35 -1.82 -15.05
CA ALA A 32 14.01 -1.85 -13.75
C ALA A 32 14.40 -3.29 -13.38
N GLY A 33 15.58 -3.47 -12.79
CA GLY A 33 15.99 -4.76 -12.26
C GLY A 33 15.05 -5.25 -11.15
N THR A 34 14.99 -6.56 -10.93
CA THR A 34 14.11 -7.23 -9.96
C THR A 34 14.21 -6.65 -8.55
N ALA A 35 15.41 -6.29 -8.10
CA ALA A 35 15.62 -5.65 -6.80
C ALA A 35 14.97 -4.25 -6.72
N SER A 36 15.07 -3.46 -7.79
CA SER A 36 14.39 -2.15 -7.87
C SER A 36 12.88 -2.30 -7.94
N ALA A 37 12.36 -3.28 -8.69
CA ALA A 37 10.94 -3.53 -8.76
C ALA A 37 10.32 -3.91 -7.40
N ILE A 38 11.04 -4.73 -6.61
CA ILE A 38 10.63 -5.08 -5.25
C ILE A 38 10.66 -3.84 -4.35
N LEU A 39 11.68 -2.98 -4.46
CA LEU A 39 11.76 -1.71 -3.72
C LEU A 39 10.61 -0.75 -4.07
N VAL A 40 10.27 -0.62 -5.36
CA VAL A 40 9.14 0.21 -5.80
C VAL A 40 7.83 -0.35 -5.26
N GLY A 41 7.58 -1.64 -5.40
CA GLY A 41 6.37 -2.28 -4.87
C GLY A 41 6.27 -2.20 -3.35
N GLY A 42 7.38 -2.39 -2.64
CA GLY A 42 7.42 -2.25 -1.18
C GLY A 42 7.18 -0.80 -0.73
N GLY A 43 7.77 0.17 -1.44
CA GLY A 43 7.61 1.59 -1.17
C GLY A 43 6.18 2.09 -1.38
N THR A 44 5.50 1.60 -2.42
CA THR A 44 4.10 1.96 -2.68
C THR A 44 3.14 1.35 -1.65
N VAL A 45 3.38 0.11 -1.21
CA VAL A 45 2.62 -0.51 -0.09
C VAL A 45 2.79 0.33 1.18
N GLY A 46 4.04 0.64 1.54
CA GLY A 46 4.35 1.45 2.72
C GLY A 46 3.71 2.83 2.67
N GLY A 47 3.86 3.54 1.54
CA GLY A 47 3.29 4.86 1.33
C GLY A 47 1.76 4.87 1.42
N ALA A 48 1.09 3.91 0.79
CA ALA A 48 -0.36 3.77 0.86
C ALA A 48 -0.85 3.54 2.31
N MET A 49 -0.14 2.71 3.08
CA MET A 49 -0.48 2.42 4.47
C MET A 49 -0.23 3.63 5.39
N THR A 50 0.84 4.38 5.15
CA THR A 50 1.12 5.63 5.87
C THR A 50 0.03 6.68 5.62
N LEU A 51 -0.43 6.84 4.38
CA LEU A 51 -1.54 7.74 4.07
C LEU A 51 -2.84 7.32 4.76
N PHE A 52 -3.12 6.02 4.80
CA PHE A 52 -4.29 5.50 5.51
C PHE A 52 -4.22 5.80 7.01
N LEU A 53 -3.08 5.51 7.65
CA LEU A 53 -2.89 5.77 9.08
C LEU A 53 -2.90 7.27 9.39
N ALA A 54 -2.29 8.11 8.56
CA ALA A 54 -2.31 9.55 8.70
C ALA A 54 -3.75 10.09 8.60
N GLY A 55 -4.53 9.60 7.63
CA GLY A 55 -5.94 9.93 7.50
C GLY A 55 -6.74 9.54 8.74
N VAL A 56 -6.61 8.30 9.21
CA VAL A 56 -7.27 7.85 10.45
C VAL A 56 -6.84 8.71 11.65
N GLY A 57 -5.57 9.10 11.75
CA GLY A 57 -5.08 9.97 12.82
C GLY A 57 -5.70 11.36 12.82
N VAL A 58 -6.01 11.91 11.63
CA VAL A 58 -6.69 13.21 11.48
C VAL A 58 -8.17 13.12 11.83
N TYR A 59 -8.87 12.09 11.36
CA TYR A 59 -10.32 11.95 11.52
C TYR A 59 -10.77 11.30 12.85
N ARG A 60 -9.83 10.78 13.64
CA ARG A 60 -10.10 10.20 14.97
C ARG A 60 -9.77 11.18 16.11
N ARG A 61 -9.84 12.49 15.84
CA ARG A 61 -9.84 13.54 16.86
C ARG A 61 -11.21 13.71 17.50
#